data_AF-A0AAE3ZQA6-F1
#
_entry.id   AF-A0AAE3ZQA6-F1
#
_cell.length_a   1.000
_cell.length_b   1.000
_cell.length_c   1.000
_cell.angle_alpha   90.00
_cell.angle_beta   90.00
_cell.angle_gamma   90.00
#
_symmetry.space_group_name_H-M   'P 1'
#
loop_
_entity.id
_entity.type
_entity.pdbx_description
1 polymer ?
#
loop_
_entity_poly.entity_id
_entity_poly.type
_entity_poly.pdbx_seq_one_letter_code
_entity_poly.pdbx_strand_id
1 'polypeptide(L)'
;MSTLTALAKAQAVAAGRAQPIATVRHAYLSDLPLVFIPLTMAGEANAPLAAMVGTEEDRPELLIVPQPRDRGQRFDFAARLADILLPYVEGFCGATEAVPTDRKRDVRYRYLEAPQIIVPAPAGIGFIRLFGRSTRFRRTDGDYPVHPNVPLLGRWLTFFADRAEQPGSSMLLSLTDLLAAHWATGQSGHEDAHLGSLVNWIAPPPGTTGAAAARLAEDPEVCPPAGPATDPGFDNDVLGPAMDVYRAATEADDPEAERAAYRQLTELLHGQLAPTWELMWRGLRVMRAMPPGASVDGRWAQDRDVFSDFSLYVQGGGAPQARRDGAVAAATRLHKLERAGQSYAIERAFDDPLIMAEHRLGGEAFVGEVTLSAPTRVDDTGKRPVLRPRIQVVTTDPVLFTEGTTLVSPSRQAQRARVIFVTPVEEGDKTEVVLELSGGMGRGLTAPPGSVPEVGERICYTSLSLGYAPPGTFPSREETPWTHGGPPQYSIADDPLDQGDHAAAEDWS
;
A
#
# COMPACT_ATOMS: atom_id res chain seq x y z
N MET A 1 -18.75 -4.26 -5.17
CA MET A 1 -19.14 -4.28 -3.74
C MET A 1 -19.73 -5.65 -3.46
N SER A 2 -19.25 -6.33 -2.43
CA SER A 2 -19.68 -7.67 -2.08
C SER A 2 -20.91 -7.65 -1.15
N THR A 3 -21.57 -8.80 -0.96
CA THR A 3 -22.84 -8.88 -0.21
C THR A 3 -22.67 -8.55 1.27
N LEU A 4 -21.60 -9.02 1.93
CA LEU A 4 -21.34 -8.69 3.34
C LEU A 4 -20.92 -7.24 3.49
N THR A 5 -20.17 -6.69 2.53
CA THR A 5 -19.85 -5.25 2.55
C THR A 5 -21.13 -4.42 2.46
N ALA A 6 -22.06 -4.76 1.57
CA ALA A 6 -23.34 -4.05 1.46
C ALA A 6 -24.17 -4.16 2.75
N LEU A 7 -24.21 -5.35 3.37
CA LEU A 7 -24.85 -5.55 4.67
C LEU A 7 -24.19 -4.70 5.77
N ALA A 8 -22.86 -4.70 5.83
CA ALA A 8 -22.09 -3.92 6.81
C ALA A 8 -22.33 -2.41 6.65
N LYS A 9 -22.46 -1.91 5.41
CA LYS A 9 -22.86 -0.51 5.16
C LYS A 9 -24.27 -0.21 5.67
N ALA A 10 -25.24 -1.08 5.40
CA ALA A 10 -26.60 -0.93 5.92
C ALA A 10 -26.65 -0.95 7.46
N GLN A 11 -25.88 -1.86 8.07
CA GLN A 11 -25.70 -1.93 9.52
C GLN A 11 -25.03 -0.67 10.07
N ALA A 12 -24.04 -0.12 9.37
CA ALA A 12 -23.38 1.11 9.78
C ALA A 12 -24.37 2.27 9.89
N VAL A 13 -25.22 2.44 8.86
CA VAL A 13 -26.30 3.45 8.88
C VAL A 13 -27.27 3.21 10.03
N ALA A 14 -27.75 1.97 10.22
CA ALA A 14 -28.72 1.65 11.25
C ALA A 14 -28.17 1.85 12.68
N ALA A 15 -26.90 1.50 12.91
CA ALA A 15 -26.23 1.64 14.20
C ALA A 15 -25.66 3.06 14.44
N GLY A 16 -25.58 3.90 13.40
CA GLY A 16 -24.93 5.20 13.45
C GLY A 16 -23.42 5.11 13.72
N ARG A 17 -22.78 3.95 13.51
CA ARG A 17 -21.33 3.72 13.70
C ARG A 17 -20.75 2.72 12.70
N ALA A 18 -19.53 2.98 12.21
CA ALA A 18 -18.91 2.17 11.17
C ALA A 18 -18.77 0.71 11.62
N GLN A 19 -18.95 -0.23 10.69
CA GLN A 19 -18.85 -1.66 10.96
C GLN A 19 -17.48 -2.17 10.52
N PRO A 20 -16.77 -2.95 11.34
CA PRO A 20 -15.56 -3.62 10.88
C PRO A 20 -15.89 -4.64 9.79
N ILE A 21 -15.15 -4.60 8.69
CA ILE A 21 -15.19 -5.58 7.59
C ILE A 21 -13.92 -6.43 7.52
N ALA A 22 -13.00 -6.19 8.46
CA ALA A 22 -11.81 -6.97 8.70
C ALA A 22 -11.64 -7.16 10.22
N THR A 23 -11.03 -8.27 10.63
CA THR A 23 -10.74 -8.58 12.04
C THR A 23 -9.27 -8.36 12.40
N VAL A 24 -8.40 -8.33 11.38
CA VAL A 24 -6.97 -8.09 11.51
C VAL A 24 -6.56 -6.96 10.57
N ARG A 25 -5.47 -6.25 10.88
CA ARG A 25 -4.87 -5.30 9.95
C ARG A 25 -4.03 -6.04 8.91
N HIS A 26 -4.22 -5.68 7.64
CA HIS A 26 -3.52 -6.31 6.51
C HIS A 26 -2.28 -5.55 6.03
N ALA A 27 -1.88 -4.51 6.77
CA ALA A 27 -0.66 -3.73 6.53
C ALA A 27 0.24 -3.76 7.76
N TYR A 28 1.55 -3.73 7.53
CA TYR A 28 2.53 -3.46 8.58
C TYR A 28 2.40 -1.99 8.98
N LEU A 29 2.48 -1.69 10.28
CA LEU A 29 2.55 -0.32 10.77
C LEU A 29 3.77 -0.21 11.67
N SER A 30 4.73 0.60 11.22
CA SER A 30 5.94 0.92 11.95
C SER A 30 5.60 1.63 13.25
N ASP A 31 6.48 1.47 14.24
CA ASP A 31 6.47 2.29 15.44
C ASP A 31 6.94 3.72 15.15
N LEU A 32 7.70 3.92 14.07
CA LEU A 32 8.24 5.20 13.60
C LEU A 32 7.79 5.51 12.15
N PRO A 33 6.48 5.63 11.88
CA PRO A 33 6.01 6.00 10.55
C PRO A 33 6.30 7.49 10.29
N LEU A 34 6.76 7.83 9.10
CA LEU A 34 6.85 9.22 8.65
C LEU A 34 5.49 9.65 8.09
N VAL A 35 4.75 10.46 8.85
CA VAL A 35 3.54 11.11 8.34
C VAL A 35 3.97 12.23 7.40
N PHE A 36 3.40 12.28 6.20
CA PHE A 36 3.68 13.30 5.20
C PHE A 36 2.39 13.83 4.56
N ILE A 37 2.11 15.11 4.78
CA ILE A 37 0.90 15.79 4.33
C ILE A 37 1.30 16.91 3.36
N PRO A 38 1.35 16.64 2.05
CA PRO A 38 1.69 17.66 1.06
C PRO A 38 0.48 18.52 0.70
N LEU A 39 0.73 19.81 0.43
CA LEU A 39 -0.18 20.72 -0.27
C LEU A 39 0.46 21.21 -1.57
N THR A 40 -0.38 21.41 -2.58
CA THR A 40 -0.01 21.95 -3.88
C THR A 40 -0.81 23.20 -4.17
N MET A 41 -0.20 24.14 -4.91
CA MET A 41 -0.94 25.27 -5.46
C MET A 41 -2.02 24.76 -6.44
N ALA A 42 -3.26 25.25 -6.30
CA ALA A 42 -4.32 24.94 -7.25
C ALA A 42 -3.95 25.38 -8.67
N GLY A 43 -4.25 24.53 -9.66
CA GLY A 43 -4.01 24.82 -11.08
C GLY A 43 -2.58 24.62 -11.57
N GLU A 44 -1.60 24.35 -10.69
CA GLU A 44 -0.22 24.04 -11.08
C GLU A 44 0.17 22.63 -10.63
N ALA A 45 0.25 21.70 -11.57
CA ALA A 45 0.70 20.34 -11.29
C ALA A 45 2.12 20.36 -10.70
N ASN A 46 2.30 19.81 -9.50
CA ASN A 46 3.60 19.64 -8.82
C ASN A 46 4.28 20.92 -8.32
N ALA A 47 3.54 22.01 -8.15
CA ALA A 47 4.04 23.16 -7.41
C ALA A 47 3.80 22.95 -5.90
N PRO A 48 4.82 22.55 -5.10
CA PRO A 48 4.65 22.44 -3.65
C PRO A 48 4.27 23.81 -3.06
N LEU A 49 3.24 23.81 -2.22
CA LEU A 49 2.82 24.98 -1.44
C LEU A 49 3.31 24.85 -0.01
N ALA A 50 3.04 23.71 0.61
CA ALA A 50 3.45 23.40 1.97
C ALA A 50 3.53 21.89 2.18
N ALA A 51 4.19 21.46 3.24
CA ALA A 51 4.05 20.10 3.75
C ALA A 51 4.21 20.08 5.26
N MET A 52 3.38 19.27 5.92
CA MET A 52 3.61 18.89 7.32
C MET A 52 4.19 17.47 7.35
N VAL A 53 5.30 17.28 8.04
CA VAL A 53 6.07 16.04 8.01
C VAL A 53 6.68 15.72 9.38
N GLY A 54 6.74 14.43 9.75
CA GLY A 54 7.39 14.00 10.99
C GLY A 54 6.99 12.61 11.45
N THR A 55 7.66 12.12 12.49
CA THR A 55 7.44 10.80 13.09
C THR A 55 6.79 10.83 14.48
N GLU A 56 6.60 12.03 15.06
CA GLU A 56 6.08 12.24 16.41
C GLU A 56 4.80 13.11 16.37
N GLU A 57 3.72 12.66 17.01
CA GLU A 57 2.39 13.33 16.98
C GLU A 57 2.45 14.79 17.45
N ASP A 58 3.28 15.10 18.44
CA ASP A 58 3.41 16.40 19.08
C ASP A 58 4.50 17.31 18.48
N ARG A 59 5.26 16.82 17.48
CA ARG A 59 6.37 17.56 16.87
C ARG A 59 6.34 17.52 15.34
N PRO A 60 5.29 18.03 14.69
CA PRO A 60 5.28 18.22 13.25
C PRO A 60 6.34 19.24 12.81
N GLU A 61 6.99 18.98 11.68
CA GLU A 61 7.77 19.99 10.96
C GLU A 61 6.96 20.54 9.79
N LEU A 62 6.92 21.87 9.69
CA LEU A 62 6.23 22.59 8.62
C LEU A 62 7.24 23.14 7.60
N LEU A 63 7.08 22.72 6.35
CA LEU A 63 7.76 23.25 5.18
C LEU A 63 6.77 24.12 4.40
N ILE A 64 7.16 25.31 3.97
CA ILE A 64 6.33 26.19 3.13
C ILE A 64 7.13 26.73 1.95
N VAL A 65 6.43 27.01 0.85
CA VAL A 65 6.92 27.71 -0.33
C VAL A 65 6.13 29.02 -0.43
N PRO A 66 6.69 30.15 0.03
CA PRO A 66 5.98 31.43 0.06
C PRO A 66 5.47 31.85 -1.32
N GLN A 67 6.27 31.62 -2.36
CA GLN A 67 5.90 31.87 -3.74
C GLN A 67 6.04 30.59 -4.58
N PRO A 68 4.98 29.77 -4.69
CA PRO A 68 5.06 28.51 -5.40
C PRO A 68 5.38 28.64 -6.88
N ARG A 69 5.30 29.82 -7.50
CA ARG A 69 5.75 30.07 -8.89
C ARG A 69 7.26 30.29 -9.03
N ASP A 70 7.95 30.55 -7.92
CA ASP A 70 9.38 30.73 -7.91
C ASP A 70 10.09 29.37 -7.93
N ARG A 71 10.93 29.14 -8.94
CA ARG A 71 11.64 27.88 -9.13
C ARG A 71 12.71 27.63 -8.06
N GLY A 72 13.38 28.68 -7.58
CA GLY A 72 14.38 28.58 -6.53
C GLY A 72 13.74 28.10 -5.23
N GLN A 73 12.64 28.73 -4.82
CA GLN A 73 11.92 28.36 -3.60
C GLN A 73 11.35 26.93 -3.66
N ARG A 74 10.93 26.44 -4.83
CA ARG A 74 10.55 25.02 -5.02
C ARG A 74 11.72 24.07 -4.73
N PHE A 75 12.94 24.41 -5.15
CA PHE A 75 14.12 23.58 -4.88
C PHE A 75 14.61 23.73 -3.44
N ASP A 76 14.46 24.88 -2.81
CA ASP A 76 14.73 25.06 -1.38
C ASP A 76 13.80 24.19 -0.54
N PHE A 77 12.51 24.11 -0.92
CA PHE A 77 11.58 23.14 -0.33
C PHE A 77 12.04 21.70 -0.54
N ALA A 78 12.49 21.34 -1.74
CA ALA A 78 13.02 20.00 -2.02
C ALA A 78 14.26 19.70 -1.16
N ALA A 79 15.15 20.68 -0.98
CA ALA A 79 16.34 20.54 -0.15
C ALA A 79 15.97 20.32 1.32
N ARG A 80 15.08 21.15 1.88
CA ARG A 80 14.58 20.99 3.25
C ARG A 80 13.84 19.67 3.47
N LEU A 81 13.03 19.23 2.52
CA LEU A 81 12.38 17.92 2.60
C LEU A 81 13.43 16.79 2.58
N ALA A 82 14.50 16.94 1.81
CA ALA A 82 15.60 15.98 1.79
C ALA A 82 16.33 15.92 3.13
N ASP A 83 16.49 17.04 3.82
CA ASP A 83 17.12 17.11 5.15
C ASP A 83 16.32 16.37 6.23
N ILE A 84 15.04 16.09 5.99
CA ILE A 84 14.19 15.29 6.87
C ILE A 84 14.16 13.83 6.41
N LEU A 85 13.85 13.60 5.13
CA LEU A 85 13.58 12.27 4.60
C LEU A 85 14.86 11.43 4.47
N LEU A 86 15.98 12.02 4.05
CA LEU A 86 17.20 11.25 3.84
C LEU A 86 17.78 10.74 5.17
N PRO A 87 17.89 11.54 6.25
CA PRO A 87 18.30 11.00 7.55
C PRO A 87 17.32 9.96 8.09
N TYR A 88 16.01 10.15 7.88
CA TYR A 88 15.01 9.15 8.25
C TYR A 88 15.28 7.81 7.55
N VAL A 89 15.51 7.81 6.24
CA VAL A 89 15.83 6.60 5.46
C VAL A 89 17.17 5.99 5.89
N GLU A 90 18.20 6.82 6.07
CA GLU A 90 19.53 6.38 6.49
C GLU A 90 19.51 5.70 7.87
N GLY A 91 18.63 6.13 8.76
CA GLY A 91 18.42 5.51 10.08
C GLY A 91 18.09 4.01 10.01
N PHE A 92 17.57 3.50 8.89
CA PHE A 92 17.27 2.08 8.68
C PHE A 92 18.42 1.29 8.02
N CYS A 93 19.48 1.96 7.56
CA CYS A 93 20.59 1.34 6.83
C CYS A 93 21.73 0.83 7.73
N GLY A 94 21.47 0.60 9.02
CA GLY A 94 22.50 0.21 10.00
C GLY A 94 22.60 -1.31 10.21
N ALA A 95 21.66 -1.87 10.97
CA ALA A 95 21.72 -3.26 11.40
C ALA A 95 21.14 -4.21 10.34
N THR A 96 21.81 -5.35 10.13
CA THR A 96 21.39 -6.38 9.17
C THR A 96 21.22 -7.75 9.80
N GLU A 97 20.39 -8.59 9.19
CA GLU A 97 20.25 -10.01 9.49
C GLU A 97 20.63 -10.89 8.29
N ALA A 98 21.20 -12.06 8.60
CA ALA A 98 21.54 -13.09 7.64
C ALA A 98 20.31 -13.94 7.29
N VAL A 99 19.86 -13.86 6.04
CA VAL A 99 18.70 -14.63 5.54
C VAL A 99 19.18 -15.72 4.59
N PRO A 100 18.86 -17.00 4.85
CA PRO A 100 19.16 -18.09 3.93
C PRO A 100 18.47 -17.86 2.58
N THR A 101 19.18 -18.07 1.49
CA THR A 101 18.58 -18.12 0.16
C THR A 101 18.21 -19.55 -0.22
N ASP A 102 17.28 -19.73 -1.17
CA ASP A 102 16.87 -21.05 -1.66
C ASP A 102 18.04 -21.88 -2.24
N ARG A 103 19.14 -21.20 -2.61
CA ARG A 103 20.44 -21.85 -2.84
C ARG A 103 21.03 -22.15 -1.47
N LYS A 104 20.86 -23.40 -1.00
CA LYS A 104 21.23 -24.00 0.30
C LYS A 104 22.61 -23.64 0.93
N ARG A 105 23.43 -22.78 0.33
CA ARG A 105 24.74 -22.32 0.82
C ARG A 105 24.93 -20.80 0.81
N ASP A 106 24.06 -20.03 0.16
CA ASP A 106 24.22 -18.57 0.07
C ASP A 106 23.29 -17.86 1.06
N VAL A 107 23.84 -16.86 1.72
CA VAL A 107 23.14 -15.97 2.66
C VAL A 107 23.09 -14.60 2.02
N ARG A 108 21.91 -13.97 2.05
CA ARG A 108 21.78 -12.53 1.77
C ARG A 108 21.64 -11.78 3.09
N TYR A 109 22.16 -10.55 3.11
CA TYR A 109 21.96 -9.65 4.24
C TYR A 109 20.83 -8.70 3.90
N ARG A 110 19.85 -8.58 4.79
CA ARG A 110 18.81 -7.56 4.72
C ARG A 110 18.86 -6.68 5.96
N TYR A 111 18.48 -5.43 5.84
CA TYR A 111 18.29 -4.55 7.00
C TYR A 111 17.19 -5.09 7.92
N LEU A 112 17.37 -4.87 9.22
CA LEU A 112 16.39 -5.33 10.23
C LEU A 112 15.04 -4.65 10.07
N GLU A 113 15.04 -3.39 9.59
CA GLU A 113 13.84 -2.61 9.37
C GLU A 113 13.88 -1.82 8.05
N ALA A 114 12.74 -1.25 7.69
CA ALA A 114 12.60 -0.37 6.52
C ALA A 114 11.75 0.88 6.81
N PRO A 115 11.98 1.99 6.09
CA PRO A 115 11.19 3.21 6.23
C PRO A 115 9.74 3.01 5.78
N GLN A 116 8.81 3.66 6.47
CA GLN A 116 7.38 3.69 6.12
C GLN A 116 6.88 5.13 6.08
N ILE A 117 6.28 5.52 4.95
CA ILE A 117 5.64 6.82 4.77
C ILE A 117 4.12 6.64 4.74
N ILE A 118 3.39 7.51 5.43
CA ILE A 118 1.92 7.49 5.42
C ILE A 118 1.41 8.87 5.04
N VAL A 119 0.57 8.90 4.01
CA VAL A 119 -0.08 10.12 3.51
C VAL A 119 -1.58 10.07 3.76
N PRO A 120 -2.30 11.20 3.77
CA PRO A 120 -3.74 11.21 4.04
C PRO A 120 -4.56 10.37 3.08
N ALA A 121 -4.36 10.59 1.79
CA ALA A 121 -5.18 10.05 0.71
C ALA A 121 -4.31 9.68 -0.52
N PRO A 122 -4.84 8.93 -1.51
CA PRO A 122 -4.07 8.51 -2.69
C PRO A 122 -3.48 9.66 -3.48
N ALA A 123 -4.09 10.84 -3.43
CA ALA A 123 -3.57 12.03 -4.07
C ALA A 123 -2.21 12.47 -3.49
N GLY A 124 -1.93 12.20 -2.20
CA GLY A 124 -0.60 12.40 -1.60
C GLY A 124 0.47 11.46 -2.18
N ILE A 125 0.12 10.22 -2.51
CA ILE A 125 0.99 9.29 -3.26
C ILE A 125 1.25 9.86 -4.66
N GLY A 126 0.21 10.42 -5.29
CA GLY A 126 0.31 11.14 -6.56
C GLY A 126 1.33 12.28 -6.51
N PHE A 127 1.28 13.11 -5.47
CA PHE A 127 2.26 14.18 -5.23
C PHE A 127 3.68 13.61 -5.11
N ILE A 128 3.92 12.62 -4.24
CA ILE A 128 5.24 11.98 -4.06
C ILE A 128 5.79 11.47 -5.39
N ARG A 129 4.94 10.79 -6.18
CA ARG A 129 5.33 10.22 -7.47
C ARG A 129 5.80 11.28 -8.46
N LEU A 130 5.03 12.36 -8.58
CA LEU A 130 5.34 13.42 -9.53
C LEU A 130 6.51 14.29 -9.05
N PHE A 131 6.56 14.62 -7.76
CA PHE A 131 7.65 15.36 -7.16
C PHE A 131 8.98 14.59 -7.28
N GLY A 132 8.98 13.28 -7.03
CA GLY A 132 10.13 12.41 -7.23
C GLY A 132 10.62 12.35 -8.69
N ARG A 133 9.70 12.27 -9.66
CA ARG A 133 10.02 12.36 -11.10
C ARG A 133 10.70 13.66 -11.46
N SER A 134 10.25 14.75 -10.85
CA SER A 134 10.71 16.08 -11.20
C SER A 134 12.08 16.47 -10.64
N THR A 135 12.53 15.78 -9.59
CA THR A 135 13.74 16.10 -8.83
C THR A 135 14.89 15.13 -9.13
N ARG A 136 14.61 13.84 -9.45
CA ARG A 136 15.64 12.78 -9.52
C ARG A 136 16.73 12.95 -10.59
N PHE A 137 16.51 13.79 -11.60
CA PHE A 137 17.46 14.04 -12.70
C PHE A 137 18.06 15.45 -12.66
N ARG A 138 17.85 16.20 -11.58
CA ARG A 138 18.41 17.55 -11.46
C ARG A 138 19.93 17.48 -11.33
N ARG A 139 20.61 18.46 -11.91
CA ARG A 139 22.07 18.57 -11.88
C ARG A 139 22.52 19.37 -10.67
N THR A 140 23.63 18.94 -10.07
CA THR A 140 24.25 19.60 -8.92
C THR A 140 25.41 20.51 -9.35
N ASP A 141 25.61 20.66 -10.66
CA ASP A 141 26.66 21.41 -11.32
C ASP A 141 26.07 22.22 -12.51
N GLY A 142 26.88 23.09 -13.10
CA GLY A 142 26.48 23.95 -14.23
C GLY A 142 25.86 25.28 -13.82
N ASP A 143 25.12 25.90 -14.74
CA ASP A 143 24.60 27.27 -14.58
C ASP A 143 23.42 27.39 -13.61
N TYR A 144 22.70 26.29 -13.37
CA TYR A 144 21.55 26.23 -12.46
C TYR A 144 21.63 25.00 -11.54
N PRO A 145 22.64 24.93 -10.65
CA PRO A 145 22.84 23.78 -9.80
C PRO A 145 21.76 23.72 -8.70
N VAL A 146 21.23 22.53 -8.44
CA VAL A 146 20.39 22.29 -7.25
C VAL A 146 21.23 21.75 -6.10
N HIS A 147 20.70 21.82 -4.88
CA HIS A 147 21.32 21.22 -3.71
C HIS A 147 21.59 19.70 -3.93
N PRO A 148 22.75 19.16 -3.51
CA PRO A 148 23.14 17.77 -3.80
C PRO A 148 22.15 16.70 -3.32
N ASN A 149 21.38 17.00 -2.28
CA ASN A 149 20.38 16.07 -1.74
C ASN A 149 19.09 16.02 -2.59
N VAL A 150 18.83 16.99 -3.47
CA VAL A 150 17.58 17.06 -4.25
C VAL A 150 17.44 15.89 -5.24
N PRO A 151 18.45 15.54 -6.06
CA PRO A 151 18.35 14.37 -6.92
C PRO A 151 18.24 13.06 -6.14
N LEU A 152 18.94 12.95 -5.01
CA LEU A 152 18.88 11.78 -4.15
C LEU A 152 17.48 11.61 -3.52
N LEU A 153 16.88 12.69 -3.02
CA LEU A 153 15.48 12.72 -2.58
C LEU A 153 14.56 12.22 -3.70
N GLY A 154 14.71 12.75 -4.93
CA GLY A 154 13.88 12.35 -6.05
C GLY A 154 13.92 10.86 -6.36
N ARG A 155 15.10 10.23 -6.21
CA ARG A 155 15.26 8.77 -6.37
C ARG A 155 14.52 8.00 -5.28
N TRP A 156 14.60 8.44 -4.02
CA TRP A 156 13.89 7.82 -2.91
C TRP A 156 12.37 7.99 -3.02
N LEU A 157 11.88 9.19 -3.33
CA LEU A 157 10.45 9.43 -3.57
C LEU A 157 9.91 8.60 -4.74
N THR A 158 10.70 8.45 -5.82
CA THR A 158 10.33 7.56 -6.94
C THR A 158 10.23 6.11 -6.47
N PHE A 159 11.19 5.64 -5.66
CA PHE A 159 11.15 4.30 -5.08
C PHE A 159 9.91 4.09 -4.20
N PHE A 160 9.59 4.99 -3.28
CA PHE A 160 8.40 4.88 -2.44
C PHE A 160 7.10 4.89 -3.26
N ALA A 161 7.01 5.73 -4.30
CA ALA A 161 5.88 5.74 -5.22
C ALA A 161 5.72 4.39 -5.95
N ASP A 162 6.82 3.79 -6.42
CA ASP A 162 6.78 2.45 -7.03
C ASP A 162 6.36 1.38 -6.01
N ARG A 163 6.74 1.53 -4.74
CA ARG A 163 6.30 0.64 -3.65
C ARG A 163 4.83 0.78 -3.29
N ALA A 164 4.22 1.96 -3.47
CA ALA A 164 2.77 2.14 -3.26
C ALA A 164 1.93 1.43 -4.33
N GLU A 165 2.46 1.24 -5.54
CA GLU A 165 1.78 0.49 -6.60
C GLU A 165 1.79 -1.02 -6.34
N GLN A 166 2.74 -1.51 -5.54
CA GLN A 166 2.91 -2.93 -5.23
C GLN A 166 1.86 -3.41 -4.22
N PRO A 167 0.92 -4.29 -4.59
CA PRO A 167 -0.05 -4.82 -3.64
C PRO A 167 0.62 -5.55 -2.48
N GLY A 168 0.16 -5.27 -1.25
CA GLY A 168 0.69 -5.86 -0.01
C GLY A 168 1.94 -5.20 0.56
N SER A 169 2.59 -4.29 -0.20
CA SER A 169 3.66 -3.42 0.33
C SER A 169 3.09 -2.46 1.38
N SER A 170 3.88 -2.18 2.41
CA SER A 170 3.55 -1.25 3.50
C SER A 170 4.49 -0.05 3.55
N MET A 171 5.39 0.14 2.59
CA MET A 171 6.40 1.22 2.64
C MET A 171 5.85 2.63 2.35
N LEU A 172 4.77 2.73 1.56
CA LEU A 172 4.05 3.99 1.32
C LEU A 172 2.56 3.70 1.28
N LEU A 173 1.82 4.24 2.24
CA LEU A 173 0.39 3.96 2.42
C LEU A 173 -0.45 5.25 2.41
N SER A 174 -1.66 5.14 1.86
CA SER A 174 -2.73 6.12 2.05
C SER A 174 -3.56 5.72 3.28
N LEU A 175 -3.78 6.64 4.21
CA LEU A 175 -4.56 6.35 5.41
C LEU A 175 -6.04 6.11 5.08
N THR A 176 -6.63 6.85 4.13
CA THR A 176 -8.02 6.61 3.72
C THR A 176 -8.20 5.21 3.13
N ASP A 177 -7.28 4.76 2.27
CA ASP A 177 -7.36 3.42 1.67
C ASP A 177 -7.20 2.34 2.74
N LEU A 178 -6.26 2.55 3.66
CA LEU A 178 -6.04 1.64 4.78
C LEU A 178 -7.28 1.52 5.65
N LEU A 179 -7.91 2.63 6.03
CA LEU A 179 -9.15 2.64 6.82
C LEU A 179 -10.32 2.03 6.03
N ALA A 180 -10.55 2.44 4.78
CA ALA A 180 -11.65 1.94 3.96
C ALA A 180 -11.54 0.42 3.68
N ALA A 181 -10.33 -0.15 3.74
CA ALA A 181 -10.13 -1.60 3.62
C ALA A 181 -10.56 -2.40 4.86
N HIS A 182 -10.79 -1.75 6.01
CA HIS A 182 -11.07 -2.40 7.30
C HIS A 182 -12.42 -1.98 7.92
N TRP A 183 -13.00 -0.85 7.52
CA TRP A 183 -14.32 -0.41 7.97
C TRP A 183 -15.27 -0.11 6.82
N ALA A 184 -16.52 -0.53 6.99
CA ALA A 184 -17.66 -0.08 6.20
C ALA A 184 -18.37 1.07 6.91
N THR A 185 -18.52 2.19 6.23
CA THR A 185 -19.30 3.35 6.67
C THR A 185 -20.68 3.35 6.01
N GLY A 186 -21.56 4.27 6.43
CA GLY A 186 -22.80 4.56 5.69
C GLY A 186 -22.59 5.38 4.41
N GLN A 187 -21.35 5.72 4.06
CA GLN A 187 -21.02 6.61 2.96
C GLN A 187 -20.77 5.84 1.65
N SER A 188 -20.74 6.57 0.55
CA SER A 188 -20.16 6.11 -0.71
C SER A 188 -18.63 6.01 -0.63
N GLY A 189 -18.03 5.27 -1.55
CA GLY A 189 -16.56 5.18 -1.62
C GLY A 189 -15.86 6.51 -1.93
N HIS A 190 -16.57 7.47 -2.56
CA HIS A 190 -16.02 8.80 -2.84
C HIS A 190 -15.99 9.66 -1.58
N GLU A 191 -17.03 9.59 -0.74
CA GLU A 191 -17.07 10.27 0.56
C GLU A 191 -16.07 9.64 1.55
N ASP A 192 -15.85 8.32 1.48
CA ASP A 192 -14.78 7.65 2.25
C ASP A 192 -13.37 8.12 1.84
N ALA A 193 -13.20 8.76 0.67
CA ALA A 193 -11.93 9.38 0.31
C ALA A 193 -11.65 10.70 1.06
N HIS A 194 -12.63 11.24 1.79
CA HIS A 194 -12.45 12.39 2.67
C HIS A 194 -11.99 11.93 4.06
N LEU A 195 -10.71 12.18 4.40
CA LEU A 195 -10.09 11.65 5.64
C LEU A 195 -10.87 12.06 6.90
N GLY A 196 -11.26 13.33 7.01
CA GLY A 196 -12.01 13.85 8.15
C GLY A 196 -13.34 13.11 8.33
N SER A 197 -14.07 12.89 7.24
CA SER A 197 -15.37 12.22 7.27
C SER A 197 -15.21 10.74 7.64
N LEU A 198 -14.23 10.05 7.04
CA LEU A 198 -13.96 8.64 7.27
C LEU A 198 -13.55 8.37 8.73
N VAL A 199 -12.59 9.12 9.27
CA VAL A 199 -12.12 8.95 10.65
C VAL A 199 -13.25 9.22 11.65
N ASN A 200 -14.07 10.26 11.40
CA ASN A 200 -15.20 10.58 12.27
C ASN A 200 -16.36 9.58 12.16
N TRP A 201 -16.52 8.88 11.04
CA TRP A 201 -17.45 7.75 10.95
C TRP A 201 -17.01 6.56 11.81
N ILE A 202 -15.71 6.24 11.77
CA ILE A 202 -15.12 5.09 12.46
C ILE A 202 -15.05 5.32 13.97
N ALA A 203 -14.55 6.50 14.34
CA ALA A 203 -14.42 6.95 15.71
C ALA A 203 -15.10 8.31 15.84
N PRO A 204 -16.43 8.41 16.00
CA PRO A 204 -17.07 9.70 16.25
C PRO A 204 -16.72 10.22 17.65
N PRO A 205 -16.66 11.55 17.86
CA PRO A 205 -16.62 12.15 19.20
C PRO A 205 -17.76 11.62 20.11
N PRO A 206 -17.53 11.50 21.43
CA PRO A 206 -18.57 11.03 22.36
C PRO A 206 -19.88 11.82 22.23
N GLY A 207 -21.01 11.13 22.19
CA GLY A 207 -22.33 11.76 22.07
C GLY A 207 -22.76 12.13 20.65
N THR A 208 -21.96 11.82 19.63
CA THR A 208 -22.33 12.03 18.21
C THR A 208 -22.37 10.71 17.44
N THR A 209 -23.19 10.64 16.39
CA THR A 209 -23.19 9.53 15.44
C THR A 209 -22.11 9.74 14.39
N GLY A 210 -21.66 8.66 13.75
CA GLY A 210 -20.69 8.73 12.65
C GLY A 210 -21.18 9.64 11.52
N ALA A 211 -22.46 9.55 11.16
CA ALA A 211 -23.05 10.41 10.12
C ALA A 211 -23.07 11.90 10.49
N ALA A 212 -23.38 12.23 11.74
CA ALA A 212 -23.39 13.64 12.19
C ALA A 212 -21.98 14.22 12.27
N ALA A 213 -21.02 13.44 12.79
CA ALA A 213 -19.63 13.85 12.89
C ALA A 213 -18.95 13.96 11.51
N ALA A 214 -19.25 13.04 10.59
CA ALA A 214 -18.76 13.10 9.22
C ALA A 214 -19.27 14.34 8.48
N ARG A 215 -20.56 14.67 8.60
CA ARG A 215 -21.13 15.88 7.99
C ARG A 215 -20.47 17.16 8.50
N LEU A 216 -20.15 17.24 9.79
CA LEU A 216 -19.42 18.40 10.32
C LEU A 216 -18.00 18.48 9.74
N ALA A 217 -17.37 17.32 9.50
CA ALA A 217 -16.04 17.25 8.91
C ALA A 217 -16.03 17.52 7.39
N GLU A 218 -17.18 17.58 6.71
CA GLU A 218 -17.26 17.97 5.29
C GLU A 218 -17.18 19.49 5.09
N ASP A 219 -17.36 20.28 6.15
CA ASP A 219 -17.23 21.73 6.10
C ASP A 219 -15.74 22.13 6.05
N PRO A 220 -15.24 22.70 4.93
CA PRO A 220 -13.83 23.04 4.77
C PRO A 220 -13.35 24.16 5.71
N GLU A 221 -14.25 24.97 6.27
CA GLU A 221 -13.90 25.97 7.28
C GLU A 221 -13.60 25.31 8.65
N VAL A 222 -14.21 24.16 8.91
CA VAL A 222 -14.07 23.41 10.17
C VAL A 222 -12.99 22.34 10.06
N CYS A 223 -12.97 21.61 8.94
CA CYS A 223 -12.04 20.54 8.65
C CYS A 223 -11.51 20.74 7.23
N PRO A 224 -10.40 21.47 7.07
CA PRO A 224 -9.80 21.69 5.77
C PRO A 224 -9.55 20.38 5.01
N PRO A 225 -9.61 20.41 3.66
CA PRO A 225 -9.27 19.26 2.84
C PRO A 225 -7.89 18.70 3.20
N ALA A 226 -7.77 17.38 3.28
CA ALA A 226 -6.53 16.70 3.65
C ALA A 226 -5.39 16.78 2.60
N GLY A 227 -5.58 17.61 1.58
CA GLY A 227 -4.63 17.81 0.48
C GLY A 227 -4.62 16.68 -0.56
N PRO A 228 -3.80 16.83 -1.61
CA PRO A 228 -2.88 17.95 -1.83
C PRO A 228 -3.52 19.26 -2.28
N ALA A 229 -4.74 19.22 -2.83
CA ALA A 229 -5.45 20.44 -3.19
C ALA A 229 -6.05 21.13 -1.94
N THR A 230 -6.01 22.45 -1.94
CA THR A 230 -6.65 23.33 -0.97
C THR A 230 -8.09 23.68 -1.39
N ASP A 231 -8.86 24.25 -0.46
CA ASP A 231 -10.18 24.79 -0.77
C ASP A 231 -10.06 26.07 -1.62
N PRO A 232 -10.87 26.25 -2.69
CA PRO A 232 -10.81 27.44 -3.54
C PRO A 232 -11.14 28.76 -2.81
N GLY A 233 -12.01 28.73 -1.79
CA GLY A 233 -12.30 29.91 -0.97
C GLY A 233 -11.07 30.33 -0.16
N PHE A 234 -10.41 29.37 0.49
CA PHE A 234 -9.13 29.62 1.15
C PHE A 234 -8.07 30.18 0.18
N ASP A 235 -7.95 29.60 -1.01
CA ASP A 235 -6.95 30.03 -2.00
C ASP A 235 -7.16 31.49 -2.43
N ASN A 236 -8.40 31.84 -2.77
CA ASN A 236 -8.71 33.16 -3.34
C ASN A 236 -8.78 34.27 -2.30
N ASP A 237 -9.39 33.98 -1.14
CA ASP A 237 -9.74 35.02 -0.17
C ASP A 237 -8.70 35.17 0.95
N VAL A 238 -7.87 34.15 1.18
CA VAL A 238 -6.91 34.12 2.29
C VAL A 238 -5.46 33.96 1.81
N LEU A 239 -5.17 32.89 1.07
CA LEU A 239 -3.80 32.55 0.67
C LEU A 239 -3.25 33.52 -0.37
N GLY A 240 -4.00 33.80 -1.44
CA GLY A 240 -3.60 34.73 -2.50
C GLY A 240 -3.21 36.12 -1.98
N PRO A 241 -4.07 36.78 -1.19
CA PRO A 241 -3.73 38.06 -0.56
C PRO A 241 -2.48 38.00 0.33
N ALA A 242 -2.28 36.93 1.10
CA ALA A 242 -1.08 36.77 1.93
C ALA A 242 0.20 36.60 1.09
N MET A 243 0.13 35.86 -0.02
CA MET A 243 1.23 35.75 -0.98
C MET A 243 1.55 37.08 -1.66
N ASP A 244 0.53 37.88 -1.98
CA ASP A 244 0.71 39.21 -2.56
C ASP A 244 1.42 40.17 -1.59
N VAL A 245 1.09 40.10 -0.29
CA VAL A 245 1.81 40.87 0.74
C VAL A 245 3.27 40.43 0.85
N TYR A 246 3.54 39.12 0.85
CA TYR A 246 4.91 38.60 0.86
C TYR A 246 5.69 39.07 -0.38
N ARG A 247 5.11 38.91 -1.57
CA ARG A 247 5.69 39.36 -2.84
C ARG A 247 5.99 40.87 -2.83
N ALA A 248 5.04 41.70 -2.38
CA ALA A 248 5.24 43.14 -2.33
C ALA A 248 6.38 43.53 -1.37
N ALA A 249 6.52 42.84 -0.24
CA ALA A 249 7.62 43.07 0.70
C ALA A 249 8.99 42.67 0.11
N THR A 250 9.05 41.54 -0.59
CA THR A 250 10.27 41.11 -1.31
C THR A 250 10.63 42.08 -2.43
N GLU A 251 9.66 42.52 -3.24
CA GLU A 251 9.88 43.49 -4.33
C GLU A 251 10.32 44.87 -3.81
N ALA A 252 9.87 45.25 -2.61
CA ALA A 252 10.28 46.48 -1.94
C ALA A 252 11.63 46.40 -1.22
N ASP A 253 12.27 45.22 -1.17
CA ASP A 253 13.49 44.95 -0.40
C ASP A 253 13.35 45.39 1.08
N ASP A 254 12.21 45.06 1.71
CA ASP A 254 11.92 45.32 3.13
C ASP A 254 11.98 44.01 3.94
N PRO A 255 13.13 43.71 4.60
CA PRO A 255 13.31 42.47 5.33
C PRO A 255 12.40 42.33 6.56
N GLU A 256 11.92 43.43 7.14
CA GLU A 256 11.03 43.36 8.30
C GLU A 256 9.60 43.00 7.86
N ALA A 257 9.10 43.67 6.83
CA ALA A 257 7.82 43.35 6.21
C ALA A 257 7.83 41.92 5.64
N GLU A 258 8.90 41.51 4.98
CA GLU A 258 9.02 40.16 4.42
C GLU A 258 8.96 39.09 5.51
N ARG A 259 9.71 39.27 6.61
CA ARG A 259 9.66 38.34 7.76
C ARG A 259 8.27 38.30 8.40
N ALA A 260 7.55 39.42 8.46
CA ALA A 260 6.20 39.46 8.99
C ALA A 260 5.22 38.70 8.08
N ALA A 261 5.28 38.94 6.77
CA ALA A 261 4.47 38.23 5.78
C ALA A 261 4.77 36.73 5.75
N TYR A 262 6.04 36.32 5.86
CA TYR A 262 6.43 34.92 5.96
C TYR A 262 5.83 34.24 7.21
N ARG A 263 5.86 34.92 8.38
CA ARG A 263 5.22 34.40 9.61
C ARG A 263 3.71 34.24 9.43
N GLN A 264 3.06 35.21 8.80
CA GLN A 264 1.64 35.13 8.51
C GLN A 264 1.32 33.93 7.60
N LEU A 265 2.07 33.73 6.52
CA LEU A 265 1.92 32.56 5.64
C LEU A 265 2.14 31.25 6.40
N THR A 266 3.15 31.20 7.27
CA THR A 266 3.45 30.04 8.12
C THR A 266 2.26 29.71 9.02
N GLU A 267 1.67 30.70 9.69
CA GLU A 267 0.53 30.52 10.59
C GLU A 267 -0.73 30.06 9.83
N LEU A 268 -1.00 30.66 8.66
CA LEU A 268 -2.12 30.27 7.80
C LEU A 268 -2.00 28.81 7.33
N LEU A 269 -0.83 28.44 6.80
CA LEU A 269 -0.60 27.09 6.28
C LEU A 269 -0.51 26.05 7.41
N HIS A 270 -0.03 26.44 8.59
CA HIS A 270 -0.12 25.60 9.79
C HIS A 270 -1.58 25.32 10.16
N GLY A 271 -2.43 26.35 10.19
CA GLY A 271 -3.86 26.21 10.46
C GLY A 271 -4.59 25.29 9.48
N GLN A 272 -4.17 25.29 8.21
CA GLN A 272 -4.70 24.39 7.18
C GLN A 272 -4.27 22.91 7.39
N LEU A 273 -3.02 22.69 7.80
CA LEU A 273 -2.43 21.35 7.87
C LEU A 273 -2.63 20.66 9.22
N ALA A 274 -2.70 21.41 10.33
CA ALA A 274 -2.78 20.86 11.67
C ALA A 274 -4.01 19.95 11.92
N PRO A 275 -5.24 20.28 11.44
CA PRO A 275 -6.39 19.37 11.58
C PRO A 275 -6.15 18.02 10.89
N THR A 276 -5.55 18.04 9.70
CA THR A 276 -5.20 16.81 8.98
C THR A 276 -4.14 16.01 9.74
N TRP A 277 -3.15 16.67 10.33
CA TRP A 277 -2.13 16.03 11.17
C TRP A 277 -2.74 15.27 12.35
N GLU A 278 -3.65 15.90 13.10
CA GLU A 278 -4.37 15.24 14.19
C GLU A 278 -5.19 14.03 13.70
N LEU A 279 -5.88 14.18 12.56
CA LEU A 279 -6.65 13.10 11.94
C LEU A 279 -5.75 11.93 11.50
N MET A 280 -4.56 12.20 10.98
CA MET A 280 -3.58 11.16 10.61
C MET A 280 -3.24 10.29 11.82
N TRP A 281 -2.82 10.90 12.94
CA TRP A 281 -2.46 10.17 14.14
C TRP A 281 -3.64 9.46 14.81
N ARG A 282 -4.83 10.06 14.74
CA ARG A 282 -6.07 9.41 15.19
C ARG A 282 -6.40 8.17 14.36
N GLY A 283 -6.34 8.24 13.04
CA GLY A 283 -6.56 7.08 12.16
C GLY A 283 -5.49 6.00 12.34
N LEU A 284 -4.23 6.37 12.56
CA LEU A 284 -3.17 5.42 12.91
C LEU A 284 -3.42 4.71 14.23
N ARG A 285 -3.92 5.40 15.26
CA ARG A 285 -4.33 4.77 16.53
C ARG A 285 -5.46 3.76 16.33
N VAL A 286 -6.45 4.10 15.51
CA VAL A 286 -7.54 3.19 15.13
C VAL A 286 -6.99 1.92 14.48
N MET A 287 -6.06 2.05 13.52
CA MET A 287 -5.43 0.90 12.88
C MET A 287 -4.52 0.09 13.81
N ARG A 288 -3.78 0.75 14.71
CA ARG A 288 -2.90 0.09 15.70
C ARG A 288 -3.68 -0.71 16.73
N ALA A 289 -4.95 -0.42 16.96
CA ALA A 289 -5.81 -1.21 17.84
C ALA A 289 -6.17 -2.59 17.26
N MET A 290 -5.98 -2.81 15.95
CA MET A 290 -6.20 -4.12 15.33
C MET A 290 -4.92 -4.96 15.33
N PRO A 291 -5.00 -6.26 15.65
CA PRO A 291 -3.84 -7.16 15.54
C PRO A 291 -3.42 -7.35 14.08
N PRO A 292 -2.12 -7.51 13.77
CA PRO A 292 -1.67 -7.83 12.41
C PRO A 292 -2.14 -9.22 11.96
N GLY A 293 -2.49 -9.34 10.67
CA GLY A 293 -2.73 -10.64 10.02
C GLY A 293 -1.46 -11.47 9.94
N ALA A 294 -1.60 -12.80 9.85
CA ALA A 294 -0.46 -13.73 9.92
C ALA A 294 0.53 -13.57 8.75
N SER A 295 0.07 -13.14 7.57
CA SER A 295 0.94 -12.88 6.42
C SER A 295 1.62 -11.50 6.43
N VAL A 296 1.25 -10.59 7.35
CA VAL A 296 1.82 -9.22 7.40
C VAL A 296 3.33 -9.25 7.57
N ASP A 297 3.85 -10.04 8.52
CA ASP A 297 5.29 -10.12 8.78
C ASP A 297 6.06 -10.67 7.57
N GLY A 298 5.46 -11.63 6.86
CA GLY A 298 6.02 -12.20 5.63
C GLY A 298 6.11 -11.19 4.49
N ARG A 299 5.09 -10.33 4.34
CA ARG A 299 5.11 -9.22 3.37
C ARG A 299 6.09 -8.13 3.77
N TRP A 300 6.15 -7.77 5.04
CA TRP A 300 7.10 -6.79 5.54
C TRP A 300 8.55 -7.25 5.38
N ALA A 301 8.81 -8.55 5.55
CA ALA A 301 10.11 -9.14 5.24
C ALA A 301 10.51 -8.92 3.77
N GLN A 302 9.57 -9.02 2.83
CA GLN A 302 9.82 -8.74 1.40
C GLN A 302 10.07 -7.26 1.15
N ASP A 303 9.36 -6.36 1.84
CA ASP A 303 9.63 -4.92 1.75
C ASP A 303 11.04 -4.57 2.26
N ARG A 304 11.46 -5.16 3.38
CA ARG A 304 12.83 -5.01 3.91
C ARG A 304 13.89 -5.50 2.94
N ASP A 305 13.62 -6.60 2.23
CA ASP A 305 14.53 -7.08 1.18
C ASP A 305 14.65 -6.07 0.04
N VAL A 306 13.52 -5.59 -0.49
CA VAL A 306 13.47 -4.62 -1.59
C VAL A 306 14.13 -3.30 -1.19
N PHE A 307 13.92 -2.85 0.05
CA PHE A 307 14.58 -1.68 0.62
C PHE A 307 16.10 -1.87 0.69
N SER A 308 16.55 -3.03 1.18
CA SER A 308 17.98 -3.35 1.31
C SER A 308 18.67 -3.34 -0.04
N ASP A 309 18.07 -4.01 -1.04
CA ASP A 309 18.60 -4.06 -2.41
C ASP A 309 18.69 -2.66 -3.02
N PHE A 310 17.65 -1.83 -2.86
CA PHE A 310 17.63 -0.48 -3.42
C PHE A 310 18.61 0.47 -2.72
N SER A 311 18.72 0.39 -1.39
CA SER A 311 19.69 1.16 -0.61
C SER A 311 21.13 0.85 -1.04
N LEU A 312 21.48 -0.44 -1.15
CA LEU A 312 22.79 -0.87 -1.63
C LEU A 312 23.06 -0.41 -3.07
N TYR A 313 22.04 -0.44 -3.94
CA TYR A 313 22.14 0.07 -5.31
C TYR A 313 22.43 1.58 -5.34
N VAL A 314 21.75 2.37 -4.51
CA VAL A 314 21.98 3.82 -4.39
C VAL A 314 23.36 4.12 -3.83
N GLN A 315 23.75 3.47 -2.73
CA GLN A 315 25.08 3.62 -2.10
C GLN A 315 26.22 3.20 -3.03
N GLY A 316 26.00 2.18 -3.86
CA GLY A 316 26.95 1.73 -4.89
C GLY A 316 27.08 2.65 -6.11
N GLY A 317 26.47 3.84 -6.09
CA GLY A 317 26.50 4.78 -7.21
C GLY A 317 25.59 4.39 -8.38
N GLY A 318 24.55 3.60 -8.12
CA GLY A 318 23.56 3.22 -9.14
C GLY A 318 22.94 4.44 -9.82
N ALA A 319 22.56 4.30 -11.08
CA ALA A 319 21.91 5.36 -11.84
C ALA A 319 20.50 5.67 -11.30
N PRO A 320 19.96 6.88 -11.57
CA PRO A 320 18.56 7.17 -11.29
C PRO A 320 17.61 6.24 -12.09
N GLN A 321 16.43 5.97 -11.52
CA GLN A 321 15.39 5.21 -12.20
C GLN A 321 14.98 5.88 -13.51
N ALA A 322 14.80 5.09 -14.57
CA ALA A 322 14.53 5.59 -15.92
C ALA A 322 13.30 6.52 -15.98
N ARG A 323 13.30 7.48 -16.94
CA ARG A 323 12.12 8.33 -17.18
C ARG A 323 10.91 7.53 -17.67
N ARG A 324 11.18 6.52 -18.51
CA ARG A 324 10.18 5.63 -19.12
C ARG A 324 10.72 4.21 -19.08
N ASP A 325 9.84 3.26 -18.75
CA ASP A 325 10.16 1.85 -18.86
C ASP A 325 10.19 1.43 -20.33
N GLY A 326 11.18 0.63 -20.71
CA GLY A 326 11.12 -0.09 -21.98
C GLY A 326 10.01 -1.15 -21.94
N ALA A 327 9.47 -1.54 -23.10
CA ALA A 327 8.30 -2.42 -23.18
C ALA A 327 8.45 -3.74 -22.38
N VAL A 328 9.61 -4.40 -22.47
CA VAL A 328 9.88 -5.65 -21.71
C VAL A 328 9.89 -5.40 -20.20
N ALA A 329 10.49 -4.30 -19.75
CA ALA A 329 10.52 -3.93 -18.33
C ALA A 329 9.10 -3.60 -17.82
N ALA A 330 8.31 -2.87 -18.60
CA ALA A 330 6.93 -2.55 -18.27
C ALA A 330 6.06 -3.82 -18.19
N ALA A 331 6.18 -4.74 -19.15
CA ALA A 331 5.46 -6.02 -19.14
C ALA A 331 5.86 -6.90 -17.94
N THR A 332 7.16 -6.95 -17.63
CA THR A 332 7.67 -7.66 -16.46
C THR A 332 7.14 -7.05 -15.15
N ARG A 333 7.11 -5.72 -15.06
CA ARG A 333 6.56 -5.00 -13.91
C ARG A 333 5.07 -5.29 -13.74
N LEU A 334 4.27 -5.18 -14.81
CA LEU A 334 2.84 -5.48 -14.77
C LEU A 334 2.57 -6.90 -14.28
N HIS A 335 3.28 -7.90 -14.83
CA HIS A 335 3.12 -9.28 -14.39
C HIS A 335 3.48 -9.49 -12.91
N LYS A 336 4.50 -8.79 -12.40
CA LYS A 336 4.82 -8.81 -10.96
C LYS A 336 3.70 -8.22 -10.13
N LEU A 337 3.11 -7.09 -10.56
CA LEU A 337 2.00 -6.42 -9.88
C LEU A 337 0.74 -7.29 -9.85
N GLU A 338 0.38 -7.95 -10.97
CA GLU A 338 -0.78 -8.84 -11.04
C GLU A 338 -0.64 -10.03 -10.08
N ARG A 339 0.53 -10.65 -10.06
CA ARG A 339 0.82 -11.75 -9.13
C ARG A 339 0.76 -11.30 -7.69
N ALA A 340 1.34 -10.15 -7.37
CA ALA A 340 1.28 -9.60 -6.03
C ALA A 340 -0.15 -9.26 -5.62
N GLY A 341 -0.98 -8.76 -6.54
CA GLY A 341 -2.41 -8.52 -6.30
C GLY A 341 -3.15 -9.82 -5.96
N GLN A 342 -2.91 -10.89 -6.73
CA GLN A 342 -3.48 -12.21 -6.46
C GLN A 342 -3.02 -12.78 -5.11
N SER A 343 -1.71 -12.78 -4.85
CA SER A 343 -1.16 -13.27 -3.58
C SER A 343 -1.68 -12.47 -2.39
N TYR A 344 -1.71 -11.14 -2.49
CA TYR A 344 -2.22 -10.27 -1.44
C TYR A 344 -3.70 -10.53 -1.15
N ALA A 345 -4.55 -10.67 -2.17
CA ALA A 345 -5.96 -10.98 -1.97
C ALA A 345 -6.16 -12.33 -1.27
N ILE A 346 -5.39 -13.35 -1.64
CA ILE A 346 -5.47 -14.70 -1.04
C ILE A 346 -4.95 -14.68 0.41
N GLU A 347 -3.81 -14.04 0.67
CA GLU A 347 -3.25 -13.90 2.01
C GLU A 347 -4.23 -13.20 2.95
N ARG A 348 -4.89 -12.13 2.51
CA ARG A 348 -5.94 -11.46 3.28
C ARG A 348 -7.10 -12.39 3.63
N ALA A 349 -7.55 -13.20 2.67
CA ALA A 349 -8.60 -14.18 2.92
C ALA A 349 -8.15 -15.28 3.89
N PHE A 350 -6.88 -15.70 3.84
CA PHE A 350 -6.34 -16.70 4.77
C PHE A 350 -6.18 -16.15 6.19
N ASP A 351 -5.77 -14.89 6.30
CA ASP A 351 -5.56 -14.20 7.57
C ASP A 351 -6.87 -13.82 8.28
N ASP A 352 -7.95 -13.55 7.52
CA ASP A 352 -9.15 -12.90 8.04
C ASP A 352 -10.45 -13.68 7.77
N PRO A 353 -11.13 -14.18 8.82
CA PRO A 353 -12.40 -14.89 8.67
C PRO A 353 -13.52 -14.06 8.04
N LEU A 354 -13.53 -12.72 8.16
CA LEU A 354 -14.55 -11.88 7.51
C LEU A 354 -14.33 -11.80 6.01
N ILE A 355 -13.07 -11.76 5.56
CA ILE A 355 -12.74 -11.78 4.13
C ILE A 355 -13.01 -13.17 3.56
N MET A 356 -12.65 -14.24 4.29
CA MET A 356 -12.99 -15.62 3.90
C MET A 356 -14.52 -15.85 3.83
N ALA A 357 -15.31 -15.16 4.64
CA ALA A 357 -16.77 -15.31 4.64
C ALA A 357 -17.41 -14.90 3.29
N GLU A 358 -16.84 -13.94 2.56
CA GLU A 358 -17.31 -13.61 1.20
C GLU A 358 -17.06 -14.77 0.22
N HIS A 359 -15.87 -15.38 0.27
CA HIS A 359 -15.58 -16.56 -0.55
C HIS A 359 -16.46 -17.76 -0.18
N ARG A 360 -16.85 -17.87 1.10
CA ARG A 360 -17.81 -18.89 1.55
C ARG A 360 -19.20 -18.67 0.98
N LEU A 361 -19.70 -17.44 0.98
CA LEU A 361 -21.00 -17.12 0.36
C LEU A 361 -20.98 -17.30 -1.16
N GLY A 362 -19.84 -17.03 -1.81
CA GLY A 362 -19.64 -17.26 -3.23
C GLY A 362 -19.45 -18.73 -3.63
N GLY A 363 -19.32 -19.66 -2.67
CA GLY A 363 -19.05 -21.07 -2.92
C GLY A 363 -17.61 -21.39 -3.36
N GLU A 364 -16.69 -20.44 -3.21
CA GLU A 364 -15.24 -20.57 -3.43
C GLU A 364 -14.48 -21.06 -2.18
N ALA A 365 -15.20 -21.17 -1.06
CA ALA A 365 -14.73 -21.75 0.19
C ALA A 365 -15.90 -22.36 0.96
N PHE A 366 -15.61 -23.25 1.91
CA PHE A 366 -16.59 -23.67 2.92
C PHE A 366 -15.89 -23.98 4.24
N VAL A 367 -16.66 -23.85 5.32
CA VAL A 367 -16.28 -24.26 6.67
C VAL A 367 -17.23 -25.34 7.14
N GLY A 368 -16.71 -26.45 7.64
CA GLY A 368 -17.53 -27.54 8.15
C GLY A 368 -16.85 -28.33 9.25
N GLU A 369 -17.61 -29.24 9.83
CA GLU A 369 -17.14 -30.17 10.85
C GLU A 369 -16.75 -31.51 10.20
N VAL A 370 -15.60 -32.04 10.59
CA VAL A 370 -15.14 -33.36 10.15
C VAL A 370 -15.95 -34.43 10.87
N THR A 371 -16.77 -35.20 10.17
CA THR A 371 -17.61 -36.25 10.77
C THR A 371 -16.97 -37.63 10.68
N LEU A 372 -16.17 -37.88 9.64
CA LEU A 372 -15.41 -39.12 9.47
C LEU A 372 -13.98 -38.79 9.08
N SER A 373 -13.03 -39.56 9.62
CA SER A 373 -11.61 -39.46 9.29
C SER A 373 -11.00 -40.85 9.18
N ALA A 374 -10.34 -41.11 8.05
CA ALA A 374 -9.62 -42.34 7.74
C ALA A 374 -8.12 -42.02 7.57
N PRO A 375 -7.39 -41.76 8.67
CA PRO A 375 -6.01 -41.26 8.64
C PRO A 375 -4.98 -42.27 8.11
N THR A 376 -5.29 -43.56 8.20
CA THR A 376 -4.38 -44.66 7.82
C THR A 376 -4.58 -45.15 6.39
N ARG A 377 -5.44 -44.50 5.59
CA ARG A 377 -5.72 -44.94 4.23
C ARG A 377 -4.50 -44.77 3.33
N VAL A 378 -4.11 -45.87 2.70
CA VAL A 378 -3.03 -45.94 1.71
C VAL A 378 -3.62 -46.27 0.35
N ASP A 379 -3.10 -45.61 -0.70
CA ASP A 379 -3.33 -45.97 -2.10
C ASP A 379 -2.14 -46.79 -2.60
N ASP A 380 -2.41 -48.05 -2.98
CA ASP A 380 -1.45 -49.05 -3.44
C ASP A 380 -1.52 -49.33 -4.95
N THR A 381 -2.34 -48.59 -5.70
CA THR A 381 -2.54 -48.78 -7.15
C THR A 381 -1.35 -48.32 -8.01
N GLY A 382 -0.45 -47.51 -7.44
CA GLY A 382 0.74 -46.97 -8.11
C GLY A 382 1.99 -47.86 -7.98
N LYS A 383 3.14 -47.34 -8.45
CA LYS A 383 4.45 -48.04 -8.33
C LYS A 383 4.92 -48.26 -6.89
N ARG A 384 4.41 -47.46 -5.94
CA ARG A 384 4.69 -47.53 -4.51
C ARG A 384 3.44 -47.15 -3.74
N PRO A 385 3.19 -47.75 -2.56
CA PRO A 385 2.10 -47.31 -1.69
C PRO A 385 2.32 -45.85 -1.28
N VAL A 386 1.25 -45.04 -1.28
CA VAL A 386 1.28 -43.65 -0.85
C VAL A 386 0.13 -43.35 0.10
N LEU A 387 0.42 -42.62 1.18
CA LEU A 387 -0.59 -42.16 2.14
C LEU A 387 -1.59 -41.22 1.44
N ARG A 388 -2.88 -41.57 1.51
CA ARG A 388 -4.03 -40.83 0.95
C ARG A 388 -5.21 -40.87 1.92
N PRO A 389 -5.11 -40.18 3.07
CA PRO A 389 -6.17 -40.13 4.06
C PRO A 389 -7.43 -39.55 3.44
N ARG A 390 -8.59 -39.97 3.95
CA ARG A 390 -9.87 -39.40 3.57
C ARG A 390 -10.58 -38.82 4.77
N ILE A 391 -11.22 -37.69 4.57
CA ILE A 391 -12.09 -37.08 5.57
C ILE A 391 -13.44 -36.78 4.93
N GLN A 392 -14.49 -36.80 5.75
CA GLN A 392 -15.80 -36.30 5.39
C GLN A 392 -16.07 -35.05 6.21
N VAL A 393 -16.45 -33.98 5.54
CA VAL A 393 -16.78 -32.69 6.14
C VAL A 393 -18.24 -32.38 5.89
N VAL A 394 -18.99 -32.03 6.94
CA VAL A 394 -20.37 -31.58 6.84
C VAL A 394 -20.40 -30.06 7.00
N THR A 395 -21.01 -29.36 6.05
CA THR A 395 -21.13 -27.90 6.06
C THR A 395 -22.55 -27.44 5.72
N THR A 396 -22.89 -26.23 6.14
CA THR A 396 -24.11 -25.49 5.72
C THR A 396 -23.78 -24.38 4.72
N ASP A 397 -22.49 -24.20 4.39
CA ASP A 397 -22.09 -23.24 3.36
C ASP A 397 -22.43 -23.80 1.97
N PRO A 398 -22.71 -22.94 0.97
CA PRO A 398 -22.87 -23.39 -0.39
C PRO A 398 -21.55 -23.97 -0.92
N VAL A 399 -21.59 -25.18 -1.48
CA VAL A 399 -20.41 -25.85 -2.06
C VAL A 399 -20.58 -25.96 -3.57
N LEU A 400 -19.81 -25.18 -4.33
CA LEU A 400 -19.86 -25.15 -5.80
C LEU A 400 -18.70 -25.91 -6.47
N PHE A 401 -17.95 -26.69 -5.69
CA PHE A 401 -16.84 -27.47 -6.21
C PHE A 401 -17.29 -28.73 -6.92
N THR A 402 -16.63 -29.04 -8.04
CA THR A 402 -16.82 -30.31 -8.75
C THR A 402 -15.85 -31.37 -8.26
N GLU A 403 -16.20 -32.64 -8.46
CA GLU A 403 -15.30 -33.76 -8.20
C GLU A 403 -13.97 -33.58 -8.94
N GLY A 404 -12.87 -33.84 -8.23
CA GLY A 404 -11.51 -33.64 -8.73
C GLY A 404 -10.91 -32.27 -8.44
N THR A 405 -11.71 -31.28 -8.01
CA THR A 405 -11.19 -29.97 -7.60
C THR A 405 -10.17 -30.12 -6.46
N THR A 406 -9.07 -29.39 -6.54
CA THR A 406 -8.05 -29.35 -5.47
C THR A 406 -8.27 -28.13 -4.60
N LEU A 407 -8.38 -28.37 -3.30
CA LEU A 407 -8.60 -27.38 -2.26
C LEU A 407 -7.40 -27.34 -1.30
N VAL A 408 -7.28 -26.23 -0.59
CA VAL A 408 -6.29 -26.00 0.45
C VAL A 408 -6.99 -25.49 1.70
N SER A 409 -6.47 -25.82 2.88
CA SER A 409 -6.92 -25.20 4.13
C SER A 409 -5.96 -24.07 4.53
N PRO A 410 -6.45 -22.87 4.88
CA PRO A 410 -5.62 -21.78 5.40
C PRO A 410 -4.77 -22.21 6.62
N SER A 411 -5.32 -23.09 7.46
CA SER A 411 -4.64 -23.66 8.64
C SER A 411 -3.57 -24.70 8.31
N ARG A 412 -3.58 -25.26 7.09
CA ARG A 412 -2.72 -26.37 6.65
C ARG A 412 -2.32 -26.21 5.18
N GLN A 413 -1.66 -25.11 4.85
CA GLN A 413 -1.38 -24.72 3.46
C GLN A 413 -0.52 -25.73 2.67
N ALA A 414 0.30 -26.54 3.37
CA ALA A 414 1.11 -27.58 2.75
C ALA A 414 0.31 -28.85 2.37
N GLN A 415 -0.94 -28.98 2.84
CA GLN A 415 -1.84 -30.09 2.54
C GLN A 415 -2.81 -29.70 1.44
N ARG A 416 -2.93 -30.57 0.43
CA ARG A 416 -3.92 -30.48 -0.64
C ARG A 416 -5.05 -31.47 -0.37
N ALA A 417 -6.27 -31.05 -0.60
CA ALA A 417 -7.47 -31.86 -0.49
C ALA A 417 -8.15 -31.96 -1.85
N ARG A 418 -8.27 -33.17 -2.40
CA ARG A 418 -9.00 -33.42 -3.65
C ARG A 418 -10.45 -33.78 -3.32
N VAL A 419 -11.40 -33.09 -3.94
CA VAL A 419 -12.83 -33.40 -3.82
C VAL A 419 -13.09 -34.75 -4.48
N ILE A 420 -13.66 -35.69 -3.72
CA ILE A 420 -14.06 -37.01 -4.21
C ILE A 420 -15.56 -37.05 -4.47
N PHE A 421 -16.35 -36.59 -3.50
CA PHE A 421 -17.81 -36.52 -3.61
C PHE A 421 -18.33 -35.24 -2.94
N VAL A 422 -19.41 -34.70 -3.50
CA VAL A 422 -20.22 -33.64 -2.89
C VAL A 422 -21.66 -34.14 -2.90
N THR A 423 -22.25 -34.29 -1.73
CA THR A 423 -23.59 -34.87 -1.58
C THR A 423 -24.46 -33.92 -0.76
N PRO A 424 -25.47 -33.27 -1.38
CA PRO A 424 -26.48 -32.53 -0.66
C PRO A 424 -27.29 -33.49 0.23
N VAL A 425 -27.50 -33.11 1.48
CA VAL A 425 -28.35 -33.83 2.42
C VAL A 425 -29.70 -33.12 2.46
N GLU A 426 -30.76 -33.80 2.03
CA GLU A 426 -32.12 -33.23 1.93
C GLU A 426 -32.66 -32.74 3.28
N GLU A 427 -32.23 -33.36 4.38
CA GLU A 427 -32.64 -33.00 5.73
C GLU A 427 -31.66 -31.99 6.36
N GLY A 428 -32.06 -30.70 6.38
CA GLY A 428 -31.38 -29.66 7.15
C GLY A 428 -30.41 -28.74 6.41
N ASP A 429 -30.49 -28.67 5.06
CA ASP A 429 -29.70 -27.79 4.21
C ASP A 429 -28.18 -27.93 4.44
N LYS A 430 -27.73 -29.19 4.51
CA LYS A 430 -26.33 -29.56 4.74
C LYS A 430 -25.74 -30.18 3.48
N THR A 431 -24.44 -29.99 3.30
CA THR A 431 -23.66 -30.64 2.25
C THR A 431 -22.55 -31.48 2.88
N GLU A 432 -22.48 -32.74 2.47
CA GLU A 432 -21.37 -33.65 2.77
C GLU A 432 -20.31 -33.57 1.68
N VAL A 433 -19.07 -33.31 2.08
CA VAL A 433 -17.92 -33.23 1.17
C VAL A 433 -16.89 -34.26 1.59
N VAL A 434 -16.61 -35.22 0.73
CA VAL A 434 -15.55 -36.21 0.94
C VAL A 434 -14.27 -35.72 0.26
N LEU A 435 -13.20 -35.58 1.05
CA LEU A 435 -11.91 -35.09 0.61
C LEU A 435 -10.84 -36.16 0.75
N GLU A 436 -9.98 -36.29 -0.25
CA GLU A 436 -8.76 -37.08 -0.19
C GLU A 436 -7.55 -36.17 -0.01
N LEU A 437 -6.76 -36.42 1.04
CA LEU A 437 -5.66 -35.55 1.44
C LEU A 437 -4.33 -36.03 0.84
N SER A 438 -3.48 -35.06 0.50
CA SER A 438 -2.12 -35.30 0.00
C SER A 438 -1.20 -34.14 0.38
N GLY A 439 0.11 -34.38 0.46
CA GLY A 439 1.07 -33.35 0.91
C GLY A 439 0.93 -33.03 2.39
N GLY A 440 1.90 -32.30 2.96
CA GLY A 440 1.84 -31.83 4.35
C GLY A 440 1.90 -32.88 5.47
N MET A 441 1.93 -34.18 5.15
CA MET A 441 1.84 -35.30 6.12
C MET A 441 3.12 -36.14 6.19
N GLY A 442 4.26 -35.57 5.77
CA GLY A 442 5.53 -36.29 5.68
C GLY A 442 5.64 -37.25 4.48
N ARG A 443 6.70 -38.06 4.46
CA ARG A 443 7.01 -39.01 3.38
C ARG A 443 6.66 -40.47 3.72
N GLY A 444 6.20 -40.73 4.94
CA GLY A 444 5.86 -42.07 5.42
C GLY A 444 4.43 -42.49 5.08
N LEU A 445 4.09 -43.74 5.43
CA LEU A 445 2.73 -44.28 5.36
C LEU A 445 1.92 -44.07 6.65
N THR A 446 2.51 -43.37 7.62
CA THR A 446 1.86 -42.98 8.86
C THR A 446 1.96 -41.46 8.97
N ALA A 447 0.81 -40.81 9.08
CA ALA A 447 0.75 -39.36 9.23
C ALA A 447 1.25 -38.97 10.63
N PRO A 448 2.06 -37.90 10.77
CA PRO A 448 2.34 -37.32 12.08
C PRO A 448 1.04 -36.89 12.79
N PRO A 449 0.97 -36.98 14.14
CA PRO A 449 -0.17 -36.48 14.90
C PRO A 449 -0.54 -35.03 14.52
N GLY A 450 -1.84 -34.74 14.38
CA GLY A 450 -2.37 -33.42 14.01
C GLY A 450 -2.30 -33.05 12.51
N SER A 451 -1.64 -33.87 11.68
CA SER A 451 -1.52 -33.60 10.24
C SER A 451 -2.76 -33.97 9.41
N VAL A 452 -3.55 -34.94 9.87
CA VAL A 452 -4.85 -35.30 9.30
C VAL A 452 -5.94 -34.74 10.22
N PRO A 453 -6.97 -34.04 9.69
CA PRO A 453 -8.06 -33.53 10.51
C PRO A 453 -8.79 -34.64 11.28
N GLU A 454 -9.10 -34.34 12.55
CA GLU A 454 -9.74 -35.27 13.47
C GLU A 454 -11.28 -35.12 13.45
N VAL A 455 -12.00 -36.16 13.85
CA VAL A 455 -13.47 -36.09 13.96
C VAL A 455 -13.85 -35.04 15.01
N GLY A 456 -14.81 -34.17 14.68
CA GLY A 456 -15.23 -33.03 15.48
C GLY A 456 -14.44 -31.74 15.21
N GLU A 457 -13.37 -31.80 14.40
CA GLU A 457 -12.61 -30.61 14.04
C GLU A 457 -13.39 -29.73 13.05
N ARG A 458 -13.45 -28.43 13.31
CA ARG A 458 -14.01 -27.45 12.39
C ARG A 458 -12.92 -26.90 11.47
N ILE A 459 -13.05 -27.12 10.17
CA ILE A 459 -12.01 -26.80 9.19
C ILE A 459 -12.56 -25.99 8.01
N CYS A 460 -11.74 -25.08 7.49
CA CYS A 460 -12.00 -24.33 6.26
C CYS A 460 -11.24 -24.95 5.10
N TYR A 461 -11.91 -25.14 3.97
CA TYR A 461 -11.29 -25.47 2.68
C TYR A 461 -11.70 -24.46 1.61
N THR A 462 -10.78 -24.15 0.71
CA THR A 462 -10.99 -23.18 -0.37
C THR A 462 -10.18 -23.57 -1.61
N SER A 463 -10.63 -23.13 -2.79
CA SER A 463 -9.87 -23.22 -4.04
C SER A 463 -8.77 -22.17 -4.16
N LEU A 464 -8.78 -21.15 -3.30
CA LEU A 464 -7.73 -20.13 -3.24
C LEU A 464 -6.38 -20.78 -2.93
N SER A 465 -5.34 -20.37 -3.64
CA SER A 465 -4.04 -21.03 -3.57
C SER A 465 -2.89 -20.04 -3.75
N LEU A 466 -1.99 -20.02 -2.77
CA LEU A 466 -0.65 -19.40 -2.87
C LEU A 466 0.36 -20.31 -3.58
N GLY A 467 -0.12 -21.35 -4.27
CA GLY A 467 0.73 -22.32 -4.96
C GLY A 467 1.69 -21.66 -5.95
N TYR A 468 2.84 -22.29 -6.15
CA TYR A 468 3.86 -21.80 -7.08
C TYR A 468 3.30 -21.66 -8.49
N ALA A 469 3.21 -20.41 -8.96
CA ALA A 469 3.05 -20.09 -10.37
C ALA A 469 4.44 -19.71 -10.93
N PRO A 470 4.94 -20.34 -12.01
CA PRO A 470 6.21 -19.97 -12.61
C PRO A 470 6.21 -18.50 -13.05
N PRO A 471 7.36 -17.80 -13.01
CA PRO A 471 7.47 -16.48 -13.58
C PRO A 471 7.15 -16.52 -15.07
N GLY A 472 6.49 -15.47 -15.57
CA GLY A 472 6.26 -15.30 -17.01
C GLY A 472 7.58 -15.25 -17.78
N THR A 473 7.59 -15.88 -18.95
CA THR A 473 8.70 -15.78 -19.91
C THR A 473 8.48 -14.54 -20.77
N PHE A 474 9.41 -13.60 -20.74
CA PHE A 474 9.37 -12.39 -21.55
C PHE A 474 10.46 -12.44 -22.63
N PRO A 475 10.23 -11.85 -23.83
CA PRO A 475 11.24 -11.76 -24.87
C PRO A 475 12.43 -10.91 -24.42
N SER A 476 13.59 -11.13 -25.03
CA SER A 476 14.71 -10.20 -24.88
C SER A 476 14.39 -8.84 -25.53
N ARG A 477 15.18 -7.80 -25.19
CA ARG A 477 14.99 -6.46 -25.76
C ARG A 477 15.10 -6.45 -27.29
N GLU A 478 15.95 -7.30 -27.86
CA GLU A 478 16.17 -7.41 -29.31
C GLU A 478 14.97 -8.06 -30.02
N GLU A 479 14.22 -8.90 -29.31
CA GLU A 479 13.03 -9.60 -29.80
C GLU A 479 11.74 -8.79 -29.60
N THR A 480 11.84 -7.57 -29.06
CA THR A 480 10.66 -6.70 -28.85
C THR A 480 10.09 -6.29 -30.22
N PRO A 481 8.79 -6.50 -30.50
CA PRO A 481 8.19 -6.09 -31.77
C PRO A 481 8.43 -4.61 -32.07
N TRP A 482 8.60 -4.25 -33.35
CA TRP A 482 8.88 -2.88 -33.79
C TRP A 482 7.83 -1.86 -33.30
N THR A 483 6.58 -2.30 -33.08
CA THR A 483 5.47 -1.51 -32.52
C THR A 483 5.66 -1.11 -31.06
N HIS A 484 6.54 -1.81 -30.33
CA HIS A 484 6.78 -1.64 -28.89
C HIS A 484 8.24 -1.25 -28.57
N GLY A 485 9.18 -1.53 -29.48
CA GLY A 485 10.58 -1.11 -29.37
C GLY A 485 10.88 0.24 -30.02
N GLY A 486 10.11 0.65 -31.03
CA GLY A 486 10.39 1.80 -31.90
C GLY A 486 11.72 1.67 -32.65
N PRO A 487 11.95 2.41 -33.75
CA PRO A 487 13.33 2.60 -34.23
C PRO A 487 14.13 3.29 -33.11
N PRO A 488 15.42 2.95 -32.91
CA PRO A 488 16.25 3.64 -31.92
C PRO A 488 16.19 5.15 -32.20
N GLN A 489 15.56 5.89 -31.28
CA GLN A 489 15.57 7.34 -31.33
C GLN A 489 16.98 7.76 -30.91
N TYR A 490 17.85 8.01 -31.89
CA TYR A 490 18.99 8.89 -31.68
C TYR A 490 18.40 10.26 -31.37
N SER A 491 18.22 10.57 -30.08
CA SER A 491 17.89 11.91 -29.69
C SER A 491 19.16 12.75 -29.86
N ILE A 492 19.08 13.84 -30.62
CA ILE A 492 20.19 14.78 -30.79
C ILE A 492 20.56 15.41 -29.42
N ALA A 493 19.70 15.28 -28.40
CA ALA A 493 19.96 15.64 -27.01
C ALA A 493 21.01 14.75 -26.29
N ASP A 494 21.41 13.62 -26.88
CA ASP A 494 22.47 12.76 -26.35
C ASP A 494 23.88 13.09 -26.92
N ASP A 495 24.02 14.17 -27.71
CA ASP A 495 25.34 14.71 -28.08
C ASP A 495 25.93 15.49 -26.89
N PRO A 496 27.12 15.12 -26.35
CA PRO A 496 27.74 15.85 -25.24
C PRO A 496 28.04 17.33 -25.55
N LEU A 497 27.91 17.77 -26.81
CA LEU A 497 28.27 19.11 -27.26
C LEU A 497 27.08 20.07 -27.46
N ASP A 498 25.82 19.63 -27.29
CA ASP A 498 24.62 20.47 -27.59
C ASP A 498 23.64 20.62 -26.40
N GLN A 499 24.08 20.37 -25.16
CA GLN A 499 23.27 20.51 -23.94
C GLN A 499 23.08 21.97 -23.47
N GLY A 500 23.30 22.95 -24.34
CA GLY A 500 23.33 24.37 -23.99
C GLY A 500 21.96 25.03 -23.80
N ASP A 501 20.97 24.73 -24.66
CA ASP A 501 19.81 25.64 -24.76
C ASP A 501 18.42 24.97 -24.75
N HIS A 502 18.30 23.64 -24.78
CA HIS A 502 16.98 22.98 -24.94
C HIS A 502 16.44 22.21 -23.72
N ALA A 503 17.25 21.99 -22.67
CA ALA A 503 16.78 21.32 -21.44
C ALA A 503 15.92 22.24 -20.53
N ALA A 504 15.84 23.53 -20.85
CA ALA A 504 15.05 24.52 -20.12
C ALA A 504 13.58 24.61 -20.61
N ALA A 505 13.20 23.90 -21.67
CA ALA A 505 11.89 23.99 -22.31
C ALA A 505 11.01 22.73 -22.17
N GLU A 506 11.33 21.79 -21.27
CA GLU A 506 10.38 20.70 -20.97
C GLU A 506 9.28 21.22 -20.02
N ASP A 507 8.14 21.45 -20.66
CA ASP A 507 6.86 21.92 -20.15
C ASP A 507 6.34 20.98 -19.05
N TRP A 508 6.03 21.56 -17.89
CA TRP A 508 5.49 20.85 -16.72
C TRP A 508 3.98 20.68 -16.84
N SER A 509 3.54 20.05 -17.93
CA SER A 509 2.14 19.63 -18.11
C SER A 509 1.86 18.23 -17.59
#